data_AF-A0A6M3LEA2-F1
#
_entry.id   AF-A0A6M3LEA2-F1
#
_cell.length_a   1.000
_cell.length_b   1.000
_cell.length_c   1.000
_cell.angle_alpha   90.00
_cell.angle_beta   90.00
_cell.angle_gamma   90.00
#
_symmetry.space_group_name_H-M   'P 1'
#
loop_
_entity.id
_entity.type
_entity.pdbx_description
1 polymer ?
#
loop_
_entity_poly.entity_id
_entity_poly.type
_entity_poly.pdbx_seq_one_letter_code
_entity_poly.pdbx_strand_id
1 'polypeptide(L)' 'MPTRNSRAIGVRIKNEVITAIEQRAKRRGWSFNKWMNWAVVQGLRKHTKTTLAEHQ' A
#
# COMPACT_ATOMS: atom_id res chain seq x y z
N MET A 1 4.52 -11.50 9.45
CA MET A 1 3.75 -11.36 10.70
C MET A 1 3.92 -9.95 11.25
N PRO A 2 2.96 -9.43 12.04
CA PRO A 2 3.11 -8.14 12.71
C PRO A 2 4.32 -8.21 13.67
N THR A 3 5.19 -7.20 13.65
CA THR A 3 6.31 -7.06 14.59
C THR A 3 5.89 -6.21 15.79
N ARG A 4 6.65 -6.23 16.88
CA ARG A 4 6.36 -5.51 18.14
C ARG A 4 6.06 -4.00 17.94
N ASN A 5 6.57 -3.40 16.87
CA ASN A 5 6.38 -1.98 16.54
C ASN A 5 5.36 -1.74 15.40
N SER A 6 4.60 -2.75 14.98
CA SER A 6 3.59 -2.60 13.92
C SER A 6 2.23 -2.24 14.51
N ARG A 7 1.54 -1.30 13.86
CA ARG A 7 0.13 -0.97 14.16
C ARG A 7 -0.77 -1.65 13.14
N ALA A 8 -1.80 -2.33 13.63
CA ALA A 8 -2.84 -2.91 12.76
C ALA A 8 -3.88 -1.84 12.43
N ILE A 9 -4.18 -1.67 11.15
CA ILE A 9 -5.22 -0.74 10.67
C ILE A 9 -6.17 -1.55 9.80
N GLY A 10 -7.45 -1.57 10.17
CA GLY A 10 -8.51 -2.20 9.38
C GLY A 10 -8.94 -1.26 8.25
N VAL A 11 -8.98 -1.76 7.01
CA VAL A 11 -9.47 -1.01 5.85
C VAL A 11 -10.56 -1.82 5.18
N ARG A 12 -11.68 -1.16 4.84
CA ARG A 12 -12.76 -1.79 4.08
C ARG A 12 -12.47 -1.63 2.59
N ILE A 13 -12.33 -2.76 1.91
CA ILE A 13 -12.01 -2.84 0.49
C ILE A 13 -12.98 -3.82 -0.16
N LYS A 14 -13.45 -3.52 -1.38
CA LYS A 14 -14.29 -4.45 -2.16
C LYS A 14 -13.50 -5.72 -2.49
N ASN A 15 -14.15 -6.89 -2.45
CA ASN A 15 -13.50 -8.18 -2.72
C ASN A 15 -12.78 -8.24 -4.07
N GLU A 16 -13.36 -7.67 -5.13
CA GLU A 16 -12.75 -7.62 -6.47
C GLU A 16 -11.37 -6.95 -6.45
N VAL A 17 -11.22 -5.88 -5.66
CA VAL A 17 -9.97 -5.15 -5.53
C VAL A 17 -8.95 -5.97 -4.75
N ILE A 18 -9.40 -6.71 -3.71
CA ILE A 18 -8.54 -7.62 -2.95
C ILE A 18 -7.95 -8.68 -3.87
N THR A 19 -8.78 -9.34 -4.68
CA THR A 19 -8.34 -10.37 -5.65
C THR A 19 -7.33 -9.81 -6.64
N ALA A 20 -7.56 -8.62 -7.17
CA ALA A 20 -6.63 -7.96 -8.09
C ALA A 20 -5.28 -7.64 -7.43
N ILE A 21 -5.29 -7.20 -6.17
CA ILE A 21 -4.06 -6.92 -5.41
C ILE A 21 -3.29 -8.21 -5.16
N GLU A 22 -3.96 -9.29 -4.74
CA GLU A 22 -3.32 -10.57 -4.46
C GLU A 22 -2.61 -11.14 -5.69
N GLN A 23 -3.26 -11.08 -6.86
CA GLN A 23 -2.63 -11.51 -8.11
C GLN A 23 -1.37 -10.70 -8.42
N ARG A 24 -1.40 -9.38 -8.23
CA ARG A 24 -0.22 -8.51 -8.43
C ARG A 24 0.89 -8.78 -7.43
N ALA A 25 0.53 -9.02 -6.16
CA ALA A 25 1.48 -9.32 -5.10
C ALA A 25 2.18 -10.67 -5.33
N LYS A 26 1.42 -11.70 -5.73
CA LYS A 26 1.93 -13.04 -6.06
C LYS A 26 2.99 -13.01 -7.16
N ARG A 27 2.79 -12.22 -8.22
CA ARG A 27 3.78 -12.07 -9.31
C ARG A 27 5.16 -11.60 -8.85
N ARG A 28 5.23 -10.89 -7.71
CA ARG A 28 6.47 -10.39 -7.10
C ARG A 28 6.94 -11.23 -5.90
N GLY A 29 6.26 -12.34 -5.60
CA GLY A 29 6.52 -13.14 -4.40
C GLY A 29 6.23 -12.36 -3.10
N TRP A 30 5.30 -11.40 -3.13
CA TRP A 30 4.98 -10.56 -1.96
C TRP A 30 3.69 -11.03 -1.29
N SER A 31 3.64 -10.88 0.04
CA SER A 31 2.39 -10.98 0.78
C SER A 31 1.52 -9.75 0.53
N PHE A 32 0.21 -9.91 0.71
CA PHE A 32 -0.76 -8.83 0.61
C PHE A 32 -0.36 -7.61 1.48
N ASN A 33 -0.01 -7.86 2.75
CA ASN A 33 0.42 -6.79 3.67
C ASN A 33 1.69 -6.07 3.21
N LYS A 34 2.66 -6.80 2.65
CA LYS A 34 3.89 -6.19 2.10
C LYS A 34 3.57 -5.30 0.91
N TRP A 35 2.69 -5.77 0.02
CA TRP A 35 2.22 -4.98 -1.12
C TRP A 35 1.47 -3.73 -0.67
N MET A 36 0.56 -3.86 0.30
CA MET A 36 -0.23 -2.76 0.84
C MET A 36 0.66 -1.67 1.45
N ASN A 37 1.62 -2.04 2.31
CA ASN A 37 2.58 -1.11 2.89
C ASN A 37 3.41 -0.39 1.81
N TRP A 38 3.88 -1.12 0.80
CA TRP A 38 4.61 -0.52 -0.32
C TRP A 38 3.73 0.47 -1.08
N ALA A 39 2.49 0.12 -1.39
CA ALA A 39 1.55 0.95 -2.13
C ALA A 39 1.24 2.27 -1.40
N VAL A 40 1.03 2.20 -0.08
CA VAL A 40 0.84 3.40 0.77
C VAL A 40 2.08 4.30 0.72
N VAL A 41 3.28 3.75 0.90
CA VAL A 41 4.52 4.53 0.84
C VAL A 41 4.72 5.19 -0.54
N GLN A 42 4.44 4.48 -1.63
CA GLN A 42 4.54 5.06 -2.97
C GLN A 42 3.48 6.13 -3.23
N GLY A 43 2.25 5.93 -2.74
CA GLY A 43 1.18 6.92 -2.83
C GLY A 43 1.55 8.21 -2.08
N LEU A 44 2.04 8.10 -0.85
CA LEU A 44 2.51 9.24 -0.05
C LEU A 44 3.64 10.00 -0.76
N ARG A 45 4.65 9.29 -1.30
CA ARG A 45 5.73 9.92 -2.07
C ARG A 45 5.23 10.71 -3.28
N LYS A 46 4.19 10.23 -3.96
CA LYS A 46 3.58 10.94 -5.09
C LYS A 46 2.86 12.20 -4.63
N HIS A 47 2.03 12.10 -3.59
CA HIS A 47 1.33 13.26 -3.02
C HIS A 47 2.31 14.33 -2.55
N THR A 48 3.36 13.96 -1.81
CA THR A 48 4.37 14.92 -1.35
C THR A 48 5.07 15.63 -2.52
N LYS A 49 5.37 14.93 -3.62
CA LYS A 49 5.95 15.55 -4.82
C LYS A 49 4.99 16.51 -5.51
N THR A 50 3.71 16.18 -5.58
CA THR A 50 2.70 17.06 -6.18
C THR A 50 2.50 18.31 -5.34
N THR A 51 2.36 18.19 -4.02
CA THR A 51 2.20 19.35 -3.12
C THR A 51 3.42 20.27 -3.15
N LEU A 52 4.64 19.74 -3.24
CA LEU A 52 5.85 20.56 -3.39
C LEU A 52 5.90 21.30 -4.74
N ALA A 53 5.38 20.70 -5.81
CA ALA A 53 5.35 21.31 -7.15
C ALA A 53 4.26 22.38 -7.31
N GLU A 54 3.17 22.32 -6.53
CA GLU A 54 2.09 23.32 -6.54
C GLU A 54 2.43 24.59 -5.74
N HIS A 55 3.49 24.55 -4.92
CA HIS A 55 3.93 25.65 -4.06
C HIS A 55 5.26 26.31 -4.51
N GLN A 56 5.74 26.03 -5.73
CA GLN A 56 6.90 26.69 -6.37
C GLN A 56 6.44 27.57 -7.53
#